data_AF-A0A3N6M9P1-F1
#
_entry.id   AF-A0A3N6M9P1-F1
#
_cell.length_a   1.000
_cell.length_b   1.000
_cell.length_c   1.000
_cell.angle_alpha   90.00
_cell.angle_beta   90.00
_cell.angle_gamma   90.00
#
_symmetry.space_group_name_H-M   'P 1'
#
loop_
_entity.id
_entity.type
_entity.pdbx_description
1 polymer ?
#
loop_
_entity_poly.entity_id
_entity_poly.type
_entity_poly.pdbx_seq_one_letter_code
_entity_poly.pdbx_strand_id
1 'polypeptide(L)'
;MSTDRDPFERSSEEELSSVDRVLGFLATNDDGALKARTIAREIELDVGAVSTALTRLKSGGLVEHKGTYWAVTSDERRLASHEGYARATAVFNEQFGEEDREEWKEHAPDEPHPSVADEDQ
;
A
#
# COMPACT_ATOMS: atom_id res chain seq x y z
N MET A 1 -19.25 -6.16 -27.24
CA MET A 1 -18.36 -6.75 -26.21
C MET A 1 -17.78 -5.59 -25.43
N SER A 2 -18.31 -5.33 -24.23
CA SER A 2 -17.71 -4.37 -23.31
C SER A 2 -16.61 -5.10 -22.57
N THR A 3 -15.38 -4.59 -22.62
CA THR A 3 -14.32 -5.12 -21.77
C THR A 3 -14.63 -4.70 -20.35
N ASP A 4 -14.86 -5.71 -19.51
CA ASP A 4 -15.00 -5.59 -18.06
C ASP A 4 -13.72 -4.95 -17.48
N ARG A 5 -13.85 -3.74 -16.93
CA ARG A 5 -12.76 -2.95 -16.31
C ARG A 5 -12.87 -3.00 -14.78
N ASP A 6 -13.45 -4.06 -14.23
CA ASP A 6 -13.62 -4.21 -12.78
C ASP A 6 -12.30 -4.40 -11.99
N PRO A 7 -11.24 -5.06 -12.50
CA PRO A 7 -10.04 -5.28 -11.66
C PRO A 7 -9.12 -4.05 -11.53
N PHE A 8 -9.46 -2.90 -12.12
CA PHE A 8 -8.56 -1.74 -12.18
C PHE A 8 -8.70 -0.70 -11.06
N GLU A 9 -9.74 -0.72 -10.22
CA GLU A 9 -10.05 0.48 -9.40
C GLU A 9 -10.21 0.31 -7.88
N ARG A 10 -9.93 -0.85 -7.28
CA ARG A 10 -9.67 -0.91 -5.83
C ARG A 10 -8.65 -1.99 -5.50
N SER A 11 -7.42 -1.58 -5.16
CA SER A 11 -6.67 -2.39 -4.20
C SER A 11 -7.46 -2.30 -2.90
N SER A 12 -7.90 -3.43 -2.35
CA SER A 12 -8.56 -3.42 -1.05
C SER A 12 -7.61 -2.76 -0.03
N GLU A 13 -8.17 -2.03 0.94
CA GLU A 13 -7.37 -1.37 1.98
C GLU A 13 -6.42 -2.36 2.68
N GLU A 14 -6.86 -3.60 2.83
CA GLU A 14 -6.06 -4.73 3.33
C GLU A 14 -4.85 -5.05 2.42
N GLU A 15 -5.01 -5.00 1.10
CA GLU A 15 -3.90 -5.23 0.16
C GLU A 15 -2.91 -4.06 0.13
N LEU A 16 -3.38 -2.82 0.30
CA LEU A 16 -2.51 -1.64 0.42
C LEU A 16 -1.68 -1.71 1.70
N SER A 17 -2.35 -2.01 2.83
CA SER A 17 -1.71 -2.28 4.13
C SER A 17 -0.67 -3.40 4.05
N SER A 18 -0.95 -4.45 3.27
CA SER A 18 -0.01 -5.56 3.03
C SER A 18 1.27 -5.10 2.33
N VAL A 19 1.15 -4.24 1.31
CA VAL A 19 2.29 -3.72 0.53
C VAL A 19 3.20 -2.89 1.40
N ASP A 20 2.64 -1.94 2.16
CA ASP A 20 3.42 -1.07 3.05
C ASP A 20 4.09 -1.86 4.18
N ARG A 21 3.39 -2.83 4.78
CA ARG A 21 3.96 -3.68 5.84
C ARG A 21 5.12 -4.54 5.32
N VAL A 22 4.98 -5.12 4.13
CA VAL A 22 6.05 -5.92 3.51
C VAL A 22 7.26 -5.04 3.15
N LEU A 23 7.03 -3.86 2.58
CA LEU A 23 8.10 -2.94 2.24
C LEU A 23 8.84 -2.43 3.48
N GLY A 24 8.11 -2.00 4.51
CA GLY A 24 8.71 -1.53 5.77
C GLY A 24 9.51 -2.63 6.47
N PHE A 25 9.03 -3.88 6.44
CA PHE A 25 9.77 -5.01 6.98
C PHE A 25 11.08 -5.25 6.22
N LEU A 26 11.04 -5.24 4.88
CA LEU A 26 12.25 -5.40 4.06
C LEU A 26 13.23 -4.23 4.20
N ALA A 27 12.74 -3.01 4.35
CA ALA A 27 13.57 -1.84 4.58
C ALA A 27 14.25 -1.86 5.97
N THR A 28 13.58 -2.43 6.98
CA THR A 28 14.16 -2.61 8.33
C THR A 28 15.16 -3.77 8.38
N ASN A 29 15.05 -4.73 7.45
CA ASN A 29 15.91 -5.90 7.33
C ASN A 29 16.71 -5.86 6.02
N ASP A 30 17.32 -4.72 5.70
CA ASP A 30 18.03 -4.51 4.43
C ASP A 30 19.37 -5.27 4.35
N ASP A 31 19.84 -5.81 5.48
CA ASP A 31 21.07 -6.60 5.61
C ASP A 31 21.09 -7.88 4.75
N GLY A 32 19.95 -8.36 4.24
CA GLY A 32 19.92 -9.58 3.43
C GLY A 32 18.60 -9.93 2.77
N ALA A 33 18.67 -10.81 1.77
CA ALA A 33 17.50 -11.25 1.03
C ALA A 33 16.73 -12.37 1.77
N LEU A 34 15.41 -12.20 1.90
CA LEU A 34 14.52 -13.06 2.67
C LEU A 34 13.54 -13.83 1.77
N LYS A 35 13.07 -14.99 2.23
CA LYS A 35 12.04 -15.75 1.50
C LYS A 35 10.65 -15.21 1.83
N ALA A 36 9.73 -15.23 0.86
CA ALA A 36 8.34 -14.79 1.05
C ALA A 36 7.66 -15.45 2.26
N ARG A 37 7.87 -16.76 2.46
CA ARG A 37 7.35 -17.49 3.64
C ARG A 37 7.92 -17.02 4.98
N THR A 38 9.17 -16.54 4.98
CA THR A 38 9.81 -16.02 6.18
C THR A 38 9.20 -14.67 6.49
N ILE A 39 9.12 -13.78 5.50
CA ILE A 39 8.47 -12.48 5.62
C ILE A 39 7.05 -12.64 6.16
N ALA A 40 6.23 -13.48 5.52
CA ALA A 40 4.84 -13.76 5.91
C ALA A 40 4.70 -14.18 7.38
N ARG A 41 5.62 -15.02 7.86
CA ARG A 41 5.62 -15.46 9.27
C ARG A 41 5.98 -14.32 10.22
N GLU A 42 6.98 -13.51 9.90
CA GLU A 42 7.44 -12.43 10.79
C GLU A 42 6.43 -11.28 10.89
N ILE A 43 5.70 -10.98 9.82
CA ILE A 43 4.69 -9.90 9.79
C ILE A 43 3.24 -10.40 9.99
N GLU A 44 3.09 -11.68 10.32
CA GLU A 44 1.82 -12.38 10.59
C GLU A 44 0.77 -12.20 9.47
N LEU A 45 1.21 -12.30 8.22
CA LEU A 45 0.34 -12.23 7.04
C LEU A 45 0.29 -13.57 6.30
N ASP A 46 -0.78 -13.76 5.52
CA ASP A 46 -0.88 -14.89 4.60
C ASP A 46 0.22 -14.84 3.52
N VAL A 47 0.75 -16.01 3.16
CA VAL A 47 1.83 -16.14 2.16
C VAL A 47 1.37 -15.67 0.78
N GLY A 48 0.09 -15.88 0.43
CA GLY A 48 -0.51 -15.36 -0.79
C GLY A 48 -0.55 -13.83 -0.80
N ALA A 49 -1.02 -13.21 0.29
CA ALA A 49 -1.00 -11.75 0.45
C ALA A 49 0.41 -11.16 0.32
N VAL A 50 1.40 -11.77 0.99
CA VAL A 50 2.82 -11.35 0.87
C VAL A 50 3.34 -11.54 -0.55
N SER A 51 2.98 -12.63 -1.23
CA SER A 51 3.42 -12.88 -2.62
C SER A 51 2.83 -11.87 -3.61
N THR A 52 1.56 -11.49 -3.44
CA THR A 52 0.91 -10.43 -4.21
C THR A 52 1.58 -9.08 -3.95
N ALA A 53 1.82 -8.75 -2.67
CA ALA A 53 2.52 -7.53 -2.29
C ALA A 53 3.94 -7.44 -2.90
N LEU A 54 4.74 -8.50 -2.78
CA LEU A 54 6.08 -8.58 -3.38
C LEU A 54 6.06 -8.43 -4.90
N THR A 55 5.06 -9.00 -5.57
CA THR A 55 4.88 -8.85 -7.02
C THR A 55 4.58 -7.40 -7.39
N ARG A 56 3.72 -6.71 -6.64
CA ARG A 56 3.41 -5.28 -6.83
C ARG A 56 4.65 -4.41 -6.58
N LEU A 57 5.35 -4.63 -5.47
CA LEU A 57 6.60 -3.92 -5.14
C LEU A 57 7.67 -4.12 -6.22
N LYS A 58 7.76 -5.32 -6.80
CA LYS A 58 8.68 -5.62 -7.90
C LYS A 58 8.33 -4.84 -9.16
N SER A 59 7.04 -4.75 -9.50
CA SER A 59 6.57 -3.96 -10.64
C SER A 59 6.86 -2.47 -10.46
N GLY A 60 6.76 -1.96 -9.23
CA GLY A 60 7.21 -0.62 -8.84
C GLY A 60 8.73 -0.46 -8.72
N GLY A 61 9.48 -1.56 -8.82
CA GLY A 61 10.93 -1.55 -8.77
C GLY A 61 11.52 -1.24 -7.39
N LEU A 62 10.78 -1.56 -6.33
CA LEU A 62 11.15 -1.27 -4.94
C LEU A 62 11.81 -2.46 -4.24
N VAL A 63 11.70 -3.64 -4.84
CA VAL A 63 12.34 -4.86 -4.35
C VAL A 63 13.06 -5.57 -5.49
N GLU A 64 14.15 -6.22 -5.14
CA GLU A 64 14.90 -7.12 -6.02
C GLU A 64 14.53 -8.57 -5.72
N HIS A 65 14.47 -9.39 -6.78
CA HIS A 65 14.11 -10.80 -6.67
C HIS A 65 15.18 -11.69 -7.30
N LYS A 66 15.71 -12.63 -6.52
CA LYS A 66 16.64 -13.65 -6.99
C LYS A 66 16.21 -15.04 -6.52
N GLY A 67 15.65 -15.83 -7.43
CA GLY A 67 15.23 -17.20 -7.17
C GLY A 67 14.01 -17.28 -6.26
N THR A 68 14.23 -17.44 -4.95
CA THR A 68 13.16 -17.43 -3.93
C THR A 68 13.34 -16.31 -2.90
N TYR A 69 14.37 -15.49 -3.10
CA TYR A 69 14.81 -14.46 -2.17
C TYR A 69 14.44 -13.08 -2.68
N TRP A 70 14.01 -12.24 -1.75
CA TRP A 70 13.53 -10.88 -1.95
C TRP A 70 14.30 -9.93 -1.06
N ALA A 71 14.73 -8.79 -1.59
CA ALA A 71 15.40 -7.74 -0.84
C ALA A 71 14.83 -6.38 -1.26
N VAL A 72 14.93 -5.38 -0.39
CA VAL A 72 14.64 -3.99 -0.77
C VAL A 72 15.65 -3.51 -1.81
N THR A 73 15.21 -2.63 -2.72
CA THR A 73 16.11 -1.99 -3.69
C THR A 73 17.13 -1.09 -2.98
N SER A 74 18.37 -1.06 -3.47
CA SER A 74 19.38 -0.09 -3.03
C SER A 74 19.20 1.31 -3.67
N ASP A 75 18.22 1.49 -4.56
CA ASP A 75 17.92 2.78 -5.19
C ASP A 75 17.08 3.67 -4.25
N GLU A 76 17.76 4.40 -3.37
CA GLU A 76 17.15 5.31 -2.39
C GLU A 76 16.20 6.34 -3.02
N ARG A 77 16.46 6.76 -4.27
CA ARG A 77 15.58 7.72 -4.96
C ARG A 77 14.24 7.10 -5.33
N ARG A 78 14.21 5.82 -5.73
CA ARG A 78 12.95 5.09 -5.95
C ARG A 78 12.21 4.86 -4.64
N LEU A 79 12.93 4.50 -3.58
CA LEU A 79 12.32 4.28 -2.27
C LEU A 79 11.65 5.56 -1.76
N ALA A 80 12.35 6.70 -1.84
CA ALA A 80 11.82 8.02 -1.49
C ALA A 80 10.65 8.48 -2.39
N SER A 81 10.60 8.01 -3.64
CA SER A 81 9.50 8.33 -4.57
C SER A 81 8.24 7.52 -4.28
N HIS A 82 8.37 6.28 -3.78
CA HIS A 82 7.25 5.49 -3.30
C HIS A 82 6.68 6.05 -1.99
N GLU A 83 7.55 6.54 -1.12
CA GLU A 83 7.15 7.37 0.02
C GLU A 83 6.67 8.76 -0.40
N GLY A 84 6.63 9.09 -1.70
CA GLY A 84 6.36 10.44 -2.19
C GLY A 84 5.03 11.00 -1.70
N TYR A 85 3.98 10.15 -1.59
CA TYR A 85 2.72 10.56 -0.98
C TYR A 85 2.87 10.76 0.53
N ALA A 86 3.41 9.79 1.26
CA ALA A 86 3.62 9.89 2.70
C ALA A 86 4.50 11.10 3.09
N ARG A 87 5.53 11.39 2.30
CA ARG A 87 6.42 12.53 2.45
C ARG A 87 5.74 13.84 2.09
N ALA A 88 4.97 13.88 0.99
CA ALA A 88 4.18 15.06 0.64
C ALA A 88 3.18 15.37 1.76
N THR A 89 2.44 14.36 2.22
CA THR A 89 1.52 14.47 3.35
C THR A 89 2.24 14.88 4.62
N ALA A 90 3.43 14.35 4.93
CA ALA A 90 4.21 14.80 6.08
C ALA A 90 4.59 16.29 5.98
N VAL A 91 5.05 16.75 4.82
CA VAL A 91 5.36 18.18 4.56
C VAL A 91 4.12 19.07 4.65
N PHE A 92 2.95 18.57 4.21
CA PHE A 92 1.68 19.28 4.36
C PHE A 92 1.22 19.30 5.82
N ASN A 93 1.34 18.20 6.55
CA ASN A 93 0.99 18.11 7.96
C ASN A 93 1.90 19.00 8.83
N GLU A 94 3.19 19.13 8.48
CA GLU A 94 4.11 20.07 9.15
C GLU A 94 3.70 21.54 8.93
N GLN A 95 3.15 21.88 7.75
CA GLN A 95 2.72 23.25 7.43
C GLN A 95 1.30 23.58 7.92
N PHE A 96 0.39 22.62 7.88
CA PHE A 96 -1.05 22.82 8.04
C PHE A 96 -1.66 22.05 9.22
N GLY A 97 -0.89 21.20 9.89
CA GLY A 97 -1.39 20.26 10.90
C GLY A 97 -1.85 18.94 10.28
N GLU A 98 -1.88 17.88 11.09
CA GLU A 98 -2.48 16.59 10.69
C GLU A 98 -4.02 16.71 10.64
N GLU A 99 -4.64 16.03 9.67
CA GLU A 99 -6.09 16.04 9.51
C GLU A 99 -6.80 15.38 10.70
N ASP A 100 -7.76 16.08 11.30
CA ASP A 100 -8.61 15.55 12.36
C ASP A 100 -9.83 14.82 11.77
N ARG A 101 -9.79 13.49 11.80
CA ARG A 101 -10.85 12.65 11.25
C ARG A 101 -12.19 12.80 11.97
N GLU A 102 -12.22 13.19 13.24
CA GLU A 102 -13.45 13.37 13.99
C GLU A 102 -14.10 14.71 13.66
N GLU A 103 -13.30 15.78 13.49
CA GLU A 103 -13.78 17.09 12.99
C GLU A 103 -14.40 16.95 11.59
N TRP A 104 -13.74 16.19 10.71
CA TRP A 104 -14.26 15.97 9.35
C TRP A 104 -15.57 15.17 9.34
N LYS A 105 -15.73 14.22 10.27
CA LYS A 105 -16.99 13.48 10.43
C LYS A 105 -18.12 14.35 10.95
N GLU A 106 -17.84 15.27 11.87
CA GLU A 106 -18.85 16.22 12.38
C GLU A 106 -19.41 17.10 11.25
N HIS A 107 -18.58 17.43 10.26
CA HIS A 107 -18.97 18.21 9.10
C HIS A 107 -19.42 17.39 7.89
N ALA A 108 -19.43 16.06 8.00
CA ALA A 108 -19.89 15.21 6.92
C ALA A 108 -21.43 15.32 6.77
N PRO A 109 -21.95 15.31 5.53
CA PRO A 109 -23.39 15.29 5.33
C PRO A 109 -24.00 13.99 5.88
N ASP A 110 -25.13 14.10 6.57
CA ASP A 110 -25.90 12.95 7.07
C ASP A 110 -26.50 12.10 5.93
N GLU A 111 -26.70 12.72 4.77
CA GLU A 111 -27.23 12.06 3.58
C GLU A 111 -26.13 11.29 2.84
N PRO A 112 -26.36 10.01 2.50
CA PRO A 112 -25.40 9.26 1.71
C PRO A 112 -25.19 9.92 0.34
N HIS A 113 -23.97 9.80 -0.18
CA HIS A 113 -23.63 10.37 -1.47
C HIS A 113 -24.61 9.88 -2.57
N PRO A 114 -25.06 10.73 -3.50
CA PRO A 114 -26.08 10.37 -4.49
C PRO A 114 -25.70 9.19 -5.39
N SER A 115 -24.41 8.86 -5.51
CA SER A 115 -23.96 7.66 -6.24
C SER A 115 -24.27 6.33 -5.53
N VAL A 116 -24.68 6.37 -4.26
CA VAL A 116 -25.04 5.19 -3.45
C VAL A 116 -26.57 5.05 -3.34
N ALA A 117 -27.33 6.04 -3.83
CA ALA A 117 -28.79 6.07 -3.74
C ALA A 117 -29.50 5.44 -4.96
N ASP A 118 -28.76 5.06 -6.00
CA ASP A 118 -29.29 4.43 -7.22
C ASP A 118 -28.91 2.93 -7.27
N GLU A 119 -29.54 2.10 -6.42
CA GLU A 119 -29.60 0.64 -6.63
C GLU A 119 -31.04 0.07 -6.53
N ASP A 120 -32.08 0.92 -6.40
CA ASP A 120 -33.49 0.50 -6.24
C ASP A 120 -34.46 1.10 -7.30
N GLN A 121 -34.07 1.11 -8.58
CA GLN A 121 -35.03 1.28 -9.70
C GLN A 121 -34.77 0.32 -10.86
#